data_AF-A0AAD6NLF4-F1
#
_entry.id   AF-A0AAD6NLF4-F1
#
_cell.length_a   1.000
_cell.length_b   1.000
_cell.length_c   1.000
_cell.angle_alpha   90.00
_cell.angle_beta   90.00
_cell.angle_gamma   90.00
#
_symmetry.space_group_name_H-M   'P 1'
#
loop_
_entity.id
_entity.type
_entity.pdbx_description
1 polymer ?
#
loop_
_entity_poly.entity_id
_entity_poly.type
_entity_poly.pdbx_seq_one_letter_code
_entity_poly.pdbx_strand_id
1 'polypeptide(L)' 'MPGTISQGSFTHCHHSFKIIKSDTTAVMWTCGMCHSEPHWFIFECAHCKLKTCRTCTHGL' A
#
# COMPACT_ATOMS: atom_id res chain seq x y z
N MET A 1 -5.58 -10.24 30.54
CA MET A 1 -4.37 -9.53 30.08
C MET A 1 -4.58 -9.14 28.61
N PRO A 2 -4.90 -7.88 28.27
CA PRO A 2 -4.87 -7.42 26.88
C PRO A 2 -3.42 -7.04 26.50
N GLY A 3 -2.85 -7.79 25.56
CA GLY A 3 -1.49 -7.60 25.06
C GLY A 3 -1.33 -6.30 24.28
N THR A 4 -0.20 -5.66 24.53
CA THR A 4 0.31 -4.43 23.93
C THR A 4 0.25 -4.46 22.40
N ILE A 5 -0.52 -3.56 21.80
CA ILE A 5 -0.44 -3.27 20.37
C ILE A 5 0.89 -2.53 20.16
N SER A 6 1.87 -3.19 19.58
CA SER A 6 3.14 -2.60 19.17
C SER A 6 2.87 -1.53 18.11
N GLN A 7 2.77 -0.27 18.54
CA GLN A 7 2.83 0.87 17.63
C GLN A 7 4.24 0.92 17.05
N GLY A 8 4.41 0.29 15.88
CA GLY A 8 5.55 0.54 15.02
C GLY A 8 5.55 2.03 14.71
N SER A 9 6.61 2.71 15.13
CA SER A 9 6.92 4.08 14.72
C SER A 9 7.11 4.09 13.20
N PHE A 10 6.02 4.25 12.46
CA PHE A 10 6.09 4.66 11.08
C PHE A 10 6.62 6.08 11.10
N THR A 11 7.92 6.21 10.83
CA THR A 11 8.57 7.47 10.53
C THR A 11 7.65 8.23 9.58
N HIS A 12 7.16 9.40 10.02
CA HIS A 12 6.21 10.27 9.33
C HIS A 12 6.70 10.57 7.90
N CYS A 13 6.48 9.64 7.00
CA CYS A 13 6.75 9.83 5.60
C CYS A 13 5.44 10.40 5.06
N HIS A 14 5.48 11.63 4.57
CA HIS A 14 4.35 12.23 3.87
C HIS A 14 4.12 11.48 2.56
N HIS A 15 3.56 10.29 2.68
CA HIS A 15 3.30 9.43 1.55
C HIS A 15 2.13 10.02 0.77
N SER A 16 2.44 10.69 -0.34
CA SER A 16 1.44 11.10 -1.30
C SER A 16 1.09 9.91 -2.20
N PHE A 17 0.18 9.07 -1.73
CA PHE A 17 -0.28 7.91 -2.48
C PHE A 17 -1.24 8.32 -3.61
N LYS A 18 -0.89 7.94 -4.83
CA LYS A 18 -1.74 8.07 -6.02
C LYS A 18 -2.25 6.70 -6.43
N ILE A 19 -3.53 6.60 -6.73
CA ILE A 19 -4.11 5.38 -7.28
C ILE A 19 -3.66 5.22 -8.72
N ILE A 20 -3.03 4.08 -9.01
CA ILE A 20 -2.75 3.59 -10.36
C ILE A 20 -3.78 2.51 -10.66
N LYS A 21 -4.58 2.73 -11.69
CA LYS A 21 -5.51 1.77 -12.26
C LYS A 21 -5.06 1.52 -13.69
N SER A 22 -5.13 0.28 -14.14
CA SER A 22 -4.93 -0.01 -15.55
C SER A 22 -6.29 -0.10 -16.22
N ASP A 23 -6.45 0.65 -17.30
CA ASP A 23 -7.69 0.74 -18.07
C ASP A 23 -8.01 -0.58 -18.79
N THR A 24 -7.00 -1.44 -18.92
CA THR A 24 -7.10 -2.80 -19.45
C THR A 24 -7.22 -3.82 -18.31
N THR A 25 -8.13 -4.77 -18.46
CA THR A 25 -8.45 -5.85 -17.50
C THR A 25 -7.30 -6.83 -17.22
N ALA A 26 -6.10 -6.59 -17.75
CA ALA A 26 -4.99 -7.53 -17.74
C ALA A 26 -3.85 -7.17 -16.77
N VAL A 27 -3.85 -5.97 -16.15
CA VAL A 27 -2.77 -5.60 -15.24
C VAL A 27 -3.16 -5.92 -13.81
N MET A 28 -2.61 -7.02 -13.31
CA MET A 28 -2.70 -7.39 -11.91
C MET A 28 -1.51 -6.78 -11.16
N TRP A 29 -1.80 -6.00 -10.12
CA TRP A 29 -0.78 -5.35 -9.32
C TRP A 29 -0.53 -6.11 -8.02
N THR A 30 0.75 -6.37 -7.75
CA THR A 30 1.23 -7.02 -6.53
C THR A 30 1.60 -5.96 -5.51
N CYS A 31 1.04 -6.05 -4.30
CA CYS A 31 1.44 -5.15 -3.22
C CYS A 31 2.84 -5.49 -2.71
N GLY A 32 3.77 -4.53 -2.68
CA GLY A 32 5.14 -4.75 -2.16
C GLY A 32 5.25 -4.91 -0.63
N MET A 33 4.13 -4.86 0.11
CA MET A 33 4.11 -5.00 1.57
C MET A 33 3.52 -6.35 1.99
N CYS A 34 2.32 -6.66 1.52
CA CYS A 34 1.63 -7.91 1.86
C CYS A 34 1.81 -9.01 0.80
N HIS A 35 2.42 -8.71 -0.35
CA HIS A 35 2.49 -9.58 -1.52
C HIS A 35 1.11 -10.16 -1.92
N SER A 36 0.02 -9.46 -1.57
CA SER A 36 -1.31 -9.87 -2.00
C SER A 36 -1.47 -9.57 -3.49
N GLU A 37 -1.80 -10.62 -4.22
CA GLU A 37 -2.24 -10.61 -5.61
C GLU A 37 -3.65 -11.21 -5.65
N PRO A 38 -4.57 -10.78 -6.55
CA PRO A 38 -4.45 -9.76 -7.58
C PRO A 38 -5.27 -8.48 -7.29
N HIS A 39 -4.61 -7.32 -7.24
CA HIS A 39 -5.32 -6.05 -7.14
C HIS A 39 -5.48 -5.38 -8.52
N TRP A 40 -6.69 -4.90 -8.80
CA TRP A 40 -7.05 -4.20 -10.04
C TRP A 40 -6.48 -2.78 -10.08
N PHE A 41 -6.14 -2.25 -8.91
CA PHE A 41 -5.53 -0.96 -8.71
C PHE A 41 -4.56 -1.03 -7.54
N ILE A 42 -3.48 -0.26 -7.62
CA ILE A 42 -2.47 -0.16 -6.58
C ILE A 42 -2.22 1.31 -6.25
N PHE A 43 -1.80 1.58 -5.03
CA PHE A 43 -1.41 2.92 -4.61
C PHE A 43 0.10 3.04 -4.76
N GLU A 44 0.54 4.04 -5.52
CA GLU A 44 1.95 4.37 -5.65
C GLU A 44 2.21 5.68 -4.91
N CYS A 45 3.13 5.66 -3.96
CA CYS A 45 3.61 6.89 -3.34
C CYS A 45 4.45 7.69 -4.35
N ALA A 46 4.08 8.94 -4.62
CA ALA A 46 4.82 9.82 -5.54
C ALA A 46 6.25 10.10 -5.08
N HIS A 47 6.51 10.07 -3.76
CA HIS A 47 7.82 10.36 -3.19
C HIS A 47 8.70 9.10 -3.08
N CYS A 48 8.12 8.00 -2.58
CA CYS A 48 8.88 6.77 -2.30
C CYS A 48 8.89 5.79 -3.47
N LYS A 49 8.02 6.01 -4.49
CA LYS A 49 7.68 5.04 -5.54
C LYS A 49 7.25 3.67 -4.99
N LEU A 50 6.80 3.64 -3.73
CA LEU A 50 6.36 2.44 -3.05
C LEU A 50 4.98 2.07 -3.57
N LYS A 51 4.82 0.81 -4.00
CA LYS A 51 3.56 0.27 -4.50
C LYS A 51 2.87 -0.58 -3.42
N THR A 52 1.73 -0.11 -2.93
CA THR A 52 0.98 -0.73 -1.84
C THR A 52 -0.50 -0.90 -2.19
N CYS A 53 -1.15 -1.95 -1.69
CA CYS A 53 -2.60 -2.08 -1.80
C CYS A 53 -3.30 -1.03 -0.93
N ARG A 54 -4.61 -0.84 -1.12
CA ARG A 54 -5.42 0.07 -0.30
C ARG A 54 -5.25 -0.21 1.19
N THR A 55 -5.23 -1.49 1.56
CA THR A 55 -5.18 -1.95 2.94
C THR A 55 -3.86 -1.58 3.61
N CYS A 56 -2.73 -1.84 2.94
CA CYS A 56 -1.42 -1.44 3.44
C CYS A 56 -1.22 0.07 3.45
N THR A 57 -1.82 0.78 2.50
CA THR A 57 -1.78 2.25 2.44
C THR A 57 -2.53 2.89 3.61
N HIS A 58 -3.64 2.29 4.04
CA HIS A 58 -4.45 2.81 5.15
C HIS A 58 -3.91 2.41 6.53
N GLY A 59 -2.94 1.50 6.59
CA GLY A 59 -2.24 1.09 7.82
C GLY A 59 -0.88 1.77 8.03
N LEU A 60 -0.49 2.69 7.14
CA LEU A 60 0.69 3.55 7.19
C LEU A 60 0.32 4.95 7.70
#